data_AF-A0A1F9TFL9-F1
#
_entry.id   AF-A0A1F9TFL9-F1
#
_cell.length_a   1.000
_cell.length_b   1.000
_cell.length_c   1.000
_cell.angle_alpha   90.00
_cell.angle_beta   90.00
_cell.angle_gamma   90.00
#
_symmetry.space_group_name_H-M   'P 1'
#
loop_
_entity.id
_entity.type
_entity.pdbx_description
1 polymer ?
#
loop_
_entity_poly.entity_id
_entity_poly.type
_entity_poly.pdbx_seq_one_letter_code
_entity_poly.pdbx_strand_id
1 'polypeptide(L)'
;MPGGENDTAELAALGRRLYFERGLSANGAQSCNDCHRLDGGRAGDDGRPVSPGARGALGRRNSPTVLNAGFQDSQFWDGRAADLTEQAKGPMLNPLEMAMPSAKSVEARLNRSAGYRAAFAEAFPGQPRPVTYDNAARAIAAFERTLISPAPFDRYLKGEPGALSAGQRKGLSRFMNTGCIQCHNGVLVGGGLLERLGIHHPYRNRADQGLYELTRRNEDRYIFKVPMLRNVTRTPPYFHDGRVATLSQAIALMARLQLDTELDQSQAAEIAGFLKALESETHPER
;
A
#
# COMPACT_ATOMS: atom_id res chain seq x y z
N MET A 1 6.29 0.40 14.93
CA MET A 1 5.19 0.20 13.96
C MET A 1 4.34 -0.95 14.50
N PRO A 2 3.00 -0.88 14.44
CA PRO A 2 2.14 -1.93 15.00
C PRO A 2 2.52 -3.32 14.47
N GLY A 3 2.63 -4.30 15.37
CA GLY A 3 2.92 -5.70 15.01
C GLY A 3 4.39 -5.99 14.69
N GLY A 4 5.29 -5.01 14.83
CA GLY A 4 6.73 -5.16 14.62
C GLY A 4 7.54 -5.41 15.89
N GLU A 5 6.90 -5.61 17.04
CA GLU A 5 7.56 -5.71 18.35
C GLU A 5 8.51 -6.92 18.46
N ASN A 6 8.26 -7.96 17.65
CA ASN A 6 9.04 -9.20 17.62
C ASN A 6 9.85 -9.37 16.32
N ASP A 7 9.98 -8.32 15.51
CA ASP A 7 10.76 -8.41 14.28
C ASP A 7 12.26 -8.33 14.56
N THR A 8 12.99 -9.39 14.22
CA THR A 8 14.46 -9.38 14.28
C THR A 8 15.07 -8.98 12.94
N ALA A 9 16.36 -8.65 12.94
CA ALA A 9 17.10 -8.34 11.72
C ALA A 9 17.13 -9.53 10.75
N GLU A 10 17.26 -10.74 11.26
CA GLU A 10 17.27 -12.00 10.51
C GLU A 10 15.90 -12.27 9.87
N LEU A 11 14.82 -11.98 10.61
CA LEU A 11 13.46 -12.09 10.09
C LEU A 11 13.19 -11.11 8.94
N ALA A 12 13.58 -9.84 9.11
CA ALA A 12 13.47 -8.84 8.06
C ALA A 12 14.39 -9.16 6.86
N ALA A 13 15.59 -9.72 7.09
CA ALA A 13 16.49 -10.14 6.02
C ALA A 13 15.91 -11.30 5.20
N LEU A 14 15.31 -12.30 5.85
CA LEU A 14 14.55 -13.35 5.18
C LEU A 14 13.36 -12.78 4.40
N GLY A 15 12.62 -11.86 5.02
CA GLY A 15 11.52 -11.14 4.39
C GLY A 15 11.92 -10.44 3.11
N ARG A 16 13.04 -9.70 3.14
CA ARG A 16 13.60 -9.03 1.97
C ARG A 16 13.91 -10.04 0.87
N ARG A 17 14.55 -11.16 1.20
CA ARG A 17 14.83 -12.21 0.21
C ARG A 17 13.55 -12.73 -0.45
N LEU A 18 12.51 -13.01 0.34
CA LEU A 18 11.22 -13.51 -0.15
C LEU A 18 10.46 -12.46 -0.99
N TYR A 19 10.54 -11.18 -0.62
CA TYR A 19 9.92 -10.08 -1.35
C TYR A 19 10.36 -10.01 -2.82
N PHE A 20 11.63 -10.30 -3.08
CA PHE A 20 12.22 -10.34 -4.43
C PHE A 20 12.25 -11.77 -5.04
N GLU A 21 11.69 -12.79 -4.36
CA GLU A 21 11.74 -14.17 -4.80
C GLU A 21 10.67 -14.50 -5.84
N ARG A 22 11.07 -14.57 -7.11
CA ARG A 22 10.15 -14.93 -8.19
C ARG A 22 9.69 -16.38 -8.15
N GLY A 23 10.45 -17.27 -7.51
CA GLY A 23 10.06 -18.67 -7.31
C GLY A 23 8.75 -18.82 -6.52
N LEU A 24 8.33 -17.79 -5.78
CA LEU A 24 7.03 -17.77 -5.10
C LEU A 24 5.84 -17.58 -6.04
N SER A 25 6.03 -17.40 -7.35
CA SER A 25 4.95 -17.49 -8.33
C SER A 25 4.88 -18.84 -9.05
N ALA A 26 3.73 -19.15 -9.61
CA ALA A 26 3.43 -20.43 -10.26
C ALA A 26 4.43 -20.80 -11.36
N ASN A 27 4.94 -19.81 -12.10
CA ASN A 27 5.82 -19.96 -13.25
C ASN A 27 7.19 -19.29 -13.06
N GLY A 28 7.53 -18.81 -11.86
CA GLY A 28 8.82 -18.17 -11.61
C GLY A 28 8.98 -16.78 -12.23
N ALA A 29 7.90 -16.15 -12.70
CA ALA A 29 7.96 -14.88 -13.43
C ALA A 29 7.67 -13.63 -12.58
N GLN A 30 7.18 -13.77 -11.35
CA GLN A 30 6.67 -12.65 -10.55
C GLN A 30 7.05 -12.79 -9.07
N SER A 31 7.39 -11.66 -8.46
CA SER A 31 7.66 -11.42 -7.05
C SER A 31 6.79 -10.27 -6.53
N CYS A 32 6.81 -9.99 -5.22
CA CYS A 32 6.14 -8.81 -4.65
C CYS A 32 6.64 -7.53 -5.33
N ASN A 33 7.95 -7.46 -5.61
CA ASN A 33 8.58 -6.30 -6.24
C ASN A 33 8.11 -6.02 -7.67
N ASP A 34 7.49 -6.98 -8.40
CA ASP A 34 7.04 -6.70 -9.77
C ASP A 34 5.79 -5.80 -9.81
N CYS A 35 4.99 -5.76 -8.73
CA CYS A 35 3.83 -4.87 -8.58
C CYS A 35 4.07 -3.75 -7.55
N HIS A 36 4.88 -4.02 -6.52
CA HIS A 36 5.24 -3.07 -5.47
C HIS A 36 6.72 -2.68 -5.59
N ARG A 37 7.06 -1.88 -6.58
CA ARG A 37 8.46 -1.70 -6.97
C ARG A 37 9.23 -0.83 -5.97
N LEU A 38 10.28 -1.40 -5.40
CA LEU A 38 11.28 -0.69 -4.60
C LEU A 38 12.51 -0.28 -5.44
N ASP A 39 12.64 -0.83 -6.64
CA ASP A 39 13.73 -0.59 -7.57
C ASP A 39 13.45 0.57 -8.55
N GLY A 40 14.49 0.99 -9.29
CA GLY A 40 14.34 1.93 -10.41
C GLY A 40 13.78 3.31 -10.02
N GLY A 41 13.95 3.73 -8.76
CA GLY A 41 13.40 4.98 -8.25
C GLY A 41 11.88 4.99 -8.14
N ARG A 42 11.23 3.83 -8.06
CA ARG A 42 9.79 3.74 -7.82
C ARG A 42 9.45 4.00 -6.35
N ALA A 43 8.18 4.31 -6.11
CA ALA A 43 7.67 4.66 -4.79
C ALA A 43 6.83 3.52 -4.19
N GLY A 44 7.20 2.25 -4.42
CA GLY A 44 6.50 1.09 -3.87
C GLY A 44 5.30 0.60 -4.69
N ASP A 45 5.12 1.05 -5.92
CA ASP A 45 4.12 0.58 -6.89
C ASP A 45 4.72 0.39 -8.29
N ASP A 46 3.93 -0.12 -9.23
CA ASP A 46 4.33 -0.35 -10.63
C ASP A 46 3.94 0.78 -11.61
N GLY A 47 3.24 1.80 -11.14
CA GLY A 47 2.72 2.92 -11.92
C GLY A 47 1.68 2.55 -12.99
N ARG A 48 0.93 1.45 -12.80
CA ARG A 48 -0.08 0.97 -13.77
C ARG A 48 -1.51 1.14 -13.24
N PRO A 49 -2.53 1.27 -14.13
CA PRO A 49 -3.93 1.26 -13.70
C PRO A 49 -4.30 0.00 -12.91
N VAL A 50 -3.90 -1.16 -13.43
CA VAL A 50 -3.98 -2.47 -12.77
C VAL A 50 -2.75 -3.29 -13.16
N SER A 51 -2.28 -4.13 -12.23
CA SER A 51 -1.06 -4.90 -12.43
C SER A 51 -1.32 -6.23 -13.15
N PRO A 52 -0.41 -6.70 -14.02
CA PRO A 52 -0.45 -8.06 -14.54
C PRO A 52 0.01 -9.06 -13.47
N GLY A 53 -0.65 -10.21 -13.43
CA GLY A 53 -0.18 -11.37 -12.68
C GLY A 53 0.84 -12.21 -13.43
N ALA A 54 1.27 -13.29 -12.80
CA ALA A 54 2.34 -14.16 -13.27
C ALA A 54 2.01 -14.80 -14.64
N ARG A 55 0.73 -15.01 -14.92
CA ARG A 55 0.21 -15.57 -16.19
C ARG A 55 -0.25 -14.51 -17.19
N GLY A 56 0.03 -13.22 -16.94
CA GLY A 56 -0.34 -12.09 -17.79
C GLY A 56 -1.78 -11.60 -17.66
N ALA A 57 -2.64 -12.29 -16.92
CA ALA A 57 -3.98 -11.80 -16.60
C ALA A 57 -3.90 -10.53 -15.75
N LEU A 58 -4.75 -9.54 -16.02
CA LEU A 58 -4.79 -8.30 -15.26
C LEU A 58 -5.57 -8.47 -13.96
N GLY A 59 -5.08 -7.85 -12.89
CA GLY A 59 -5.83 -7.65 -11.67
C GLY A 59 -7.04 -6.73 -11.85
N ARG A 60 -7.80 -6.55 -10.76
CA ARG A 60 -9.02 -5.71 -10.77
C ARG A 60 -8.83 -4.33 -10.15
N ARG A 61 -7.74 -4.13 -9.39
CA ARG A 61 -7.45 -2.90 -8.66
C ARG A 61 -6.03 -2.43 -8.90
N ASN A 62 -5.81 -1.12 -8.78
CA ASN A 62 -4.49 -0.50 -8.73
C ASN A 62 -3.72 -1.03 -7.51
N SER A 63 -2.43 -1.31 -7.69
CA SER A 63 -1.54 -1.76 -6.63
C SER A 63 -1.10 -0.55 -5.79
N PRO A 64 -1.53 -0.42 -4.53
CA PRO A 64 -1.11 0.69 -3.68
C PRO A 64 0.37 0.58 -3.33
N THR A 65 0.99 1.68 -2.91
CA THR A 65 2.38 1.63 -2.45
C THR A 65 2.55 0.76 -1.20
N VAL A 66 3.62 -0.03 -1.16
CA VAL A 66 4.06 -0.77 0.03
C VAL A 66 4.73 0.14 1.09
N LEU A 67 5.20 1.33 0.69
CA LEU A 67 5.92 2.24 1.58
C LEU A 67 4.99 2.75 2.69
N ASN A 68 5.39 2.53 3.95
CA ASN A 68 4.62 2.81 5.16
C ASN A 68 3.35 1.96 5.34
N ALA A 69 3.14 0.91 4.54
CA ALA A 69 1.91 0.11 4.59
C ALA A 69 1.68 -0.57 5.96
N GLY A 70 2.75 -0.85 6.71
CA GLY A 70 2.65 -1.43 8.04
C GLY A 70 2.13 -0.49 9.14
N PHE A 71 1.91 0.80 8.84
CA PHE A 71 1.19 1.71 9.74
C PHE A 71 -0.33 1.76 9.50
N GLN A 72 -0.85 1.02 8.52
CA GLN A 72 -2.30 1.00 8.23
C GLN A 72 -3.04 0.08 9.20
N ASP A 73 -4.27 0.46 9.56
CA ASP A 73 -5.11 -0.32 10.48
C ASP A 73 -5.65 -1.61 9.84
N SER A 74 -5.77 -1.62 8.52
CA SER A 74 -6.12 -2.80 7.73
C SER A 74 -5.51 -2.70 6.32
N GLN A 75 -5.40 -3.83 5.64
CA GLN A 75 -4.74 -3.96 4.35
C GLN A 75 -5.73 -4.17 3.20
N PHE A 76 -5.27 -3.94 1.97
CA PHE A 76 -6.06 -3.88 0.73
C PHE A 76 -7.12 -2.76 0.67
N TRP A 77 -7.59 -2.46 -0.54
CA TRP A 77 -8.61 -1.43 -0.78
C TRP A 77 -9.96 -1.69 -0.11
N ASP A 78 -10.29 -2.94 0.22
CA ASP A 78 -11.53 -3.32 0.92
C ASP A 78 -11.29 -3.59 2.42
N GLY A 79 -10.06 -3.42 2.92
CA GLY A 79 -9.74 -3.64 4.33
C GLY A 79 -9.83 -5.09 4.79
N ARG A 80 -9.86 -6.06 3.87
CA ARG A 80 -10.18 -7.47 4.19
C ARG A 80 -9.13 -8.22 5.04
N ALA A 81 -7.93 -7.66 5.19
CA ALA A 81 -6.86 -8.26 5.99
C ALA A 81 -6.50 -7.32 7.14
N ALA A 82 -6.39 -7.86 8.35
CA ALA A 82 -6.16 -7.08 9.57
C ALA A 82 -4.74 -6.50 9.63
N ASP A 83 -3.74 -7.20 9.07
CA ASP A 83 -2.34 -6.78 9.11
C ASP A 83 -1.56 -7.23 7.86
N LEU A 84 -0.27 -6.85 7.79
CA LEU A 84 0.62 -7.23 6.70
C LEU A 84 0.90 -8.74 6.65
N THR A 85 0.87 -9.45 7.79
CA THR A 85 1.10 -10.89 7.82
C THR A 85 -0.05 -11.63 7.13
N GLU A 86 -1.29 -11.21 7.39
CA GLU A 86 -2.46 -11.74 6.68
C GLU A 86 -2.46 -11.29 5.20
N GLN A 87 -2.11 -10.04 4.92
CA GLN A 87 -2.02 -9.50 3.57
C GLN A 87 -1.06 -10.31 2.70
N ALA A 88 0.17 -10.57 3.17
CA ALA A 88 1.24 -11.19 2.40
C ALA A 88 0.90 -12.64 1.96
N LYS A 89 -0.06 -13.28 2.63
CA LYS A 89 -0.59 -14.59 2.23
C LYS A 89 -1.35 -14.53 0.90
N GLY A 90 -2.21 -13.52 0.74
CA GLY A 90 -3.13 -13.40 -0.40
C GLY A 90 -2.44 -13.49 -1.77
N PRO A 91 -1.45 -12.62 -2.08
CA PRO A 91 -0.84 -12.56 -3.39
C PRO A 91 -0.22 -13.86 -3.89
N MET A 92 0.41 -14.61 -2.99
CA MET A 92 1.04 -15.89 -3.32
C MET A 92 0.05 -16.85 -3.97
N LEU A 93 -1.20 -16.91 -3.48
CA LEU A 93 -2.21 -17.87 -3.93
C LEU A 93 -3.22 -17.27 -4.92
N ASN A 94 -3.30 -15.94 -5.05
CA ASN A 94 -4.26 -15.29 -5.93
C ASN A 94 -3.96 -15.64 -7.41
N PRO A 95 -4.91 -16.22 -8.16
CA PRO A 95 -4.71 -16.64 -9.55
C PRO A 95 -4.44 -15.48 -10.53
N LEU A 96 -4.82 -14.26 -10.16
CA LEU A 96 -4.54 -13.04 -10.94
C LEU A 96 -3.23 -12.34 -10.52
N GLU A 97 -2.52 -12.90 -9.54
CA GLU A 97 -1.23 -12.39 -9.05
C GLU A 97 -0.19 -13.51 -9.19
N MET A 98 0.34 -14.06 -8.08
CA MET A 98 1.44 -15.04 -8.14
C MET A 98 0.96 -16.49 -8.41
N ALA A 99 -0.33 -16.78 -8.22
CA ALA A 99 -1.01 -17.98 -8.67
C ALA A 99 -0.46 -19.34 -8.19
N MET A 100 0.19 -19.39 -7.02
CA MET A 100 0.63 -20.66 -6.44
C MET A 100 -0.58 -21.55 -6.13
N PRO A 101 -0.53 -22.87 -6.40
CA PRO A 101 -1.70 -23.75 -6.24
C PRO A 101 -2.19 -23.89 -4.79
N SER A 102 -1.29 -23.78 -3.81
CA SER A 102 -1.61 -23.94 -2.39
C SER A 102 -0.46 -23.46 -1.49
N ALA A 103 -0.76 -23.23 -0.21
CA ALA A 103 0.26 -23.00 0.83
C ALA A 103 1.32 -24.13 0.87
N LYS A 104 0.91 -25.39 0.74
CA LYS A 104 1.84 -26.54 0.67
C LYS A 104 2.79 -26.47 -0.53
N SER A 105 2.33 -25.94 -1.66
CA SER A 105 3.18 -25.75 -2.84
C SER A 105 4.25 -24.67 -2.62
N VAL A 106 3.92 -23.61 -1.86
CA VAL A 106 4.87 -22.58 -1.42
C VAL A 106 5.92 -23.20 -0.51
N GLU A 107 5.49 -23.89 0.54
CA GLU A 107 6.36 -24.56 1.51
C GLU A 107 7.29 -25.58 0.85
N ALA A 108 6.76 -26.43 -0.04
CA ALA A 108 7.55 -27.40 -0.77
C ALA A 108 8.61 -26.74 -1.66
N ARG A 109 8.30 -25.56 -2.23
CA ARG A 109 9.27 -24.84 -3.06
C ARG A 109 10.38 -24.22 -2.23
N LEU A 110 10.05 -23.55 -1.13
CA LEU A 110 11.03 -22.99 -0.22
C LEU A 110 11.91 -24.10 0.40
N ASN A 111 11.31 -25.23 0.78
CA ASN A 111 12.03 -26.36 1.35
C ASN A 111 13.02 -27.03 0.39
N ARG A 112 12.89 -26.88 -0.94
CA ARG A 112 13.87 -27.41 -1.90
C ARG A 112 15.21 -26.66 -1.85
N SER A 113 15.20 -25.38 -1.47
CA SER A 113 16.41 -24.56 -1.40
C SER A 113 17.12 -24.72 -0.06
N ALA A 114 18.38 -25.20 -0.08
CA ALA A 114 19.22 -25.25 1.12
C ALA A 114 19.40 -23.86 1.75
N GLY A 115 19.55 -22.83 0.91
CA GLY A 115 19.70 -21.44 1.36
C GLY A 115 18.44 -20.87 2.02
N TYR A 116 17.24 -21.33 1.65
CA TYR A 116 16.03 -20.96 2.40
C TYR A 116 15.90 -21.75 3.69
N ARG A 117 16.14 -23.07 3.68
CA ARG A 117 16.11 -23.85 4.93
C ARG A 117 17.00 -23.25 6.01
N ALA A 118 18.22 -22.84 5.66
CA ALA A 118 19.14 -22.16 6.56
C ALA A 118 18.57 -20.82 7.07
N ALA A 119 18.13 -19.94 6.16
CA ALA A 119 17.63 -18.62 6.53
C ALA A 119 16.33 -18.67 7.37
N PHE A 120 15.45 -19.64 7.14
CA PHE A 120 14.29 -19.86 7.99
C PHE A 120 14.68 -20.39 9.38
N ALA A 121 15.68 -21.26 9.49
CA ALA A 121 16.17 -21.71 10.79
C ALA A 121 16.77 -20.57 11.61
N GLU A 122 17.47 -19.66 10.95
CA GLU A 122 18.05 -18.45 11.56
C GLU A 122 16.96 -17.44 11.98
N ALA A 123 15.99 -17.15 11.10
CA ALA A 123 14.91 -16.20 11.38
C ALA A 123 13.88 -16.70 12.41
N PHE A 124 13.76 -18.01 12.62
CA PHE A 124 12.79 -18.62 13.54
C PHE A 124 13.48 -19.64 14.47
N PRO A 125 14.38 -19.18 15.35
CA PRO A 125 15.15 -20.06 16.22
C PRO A 125 14.22 -20.86 17.14
N GLY A 126 14.57 -22.12 17.38
CA GLY A 126 13.81 -23.03 18.25
C GLY A 126 12.56 -23.66 17.62
N GLN A 127 12.16 -23.27 16.41
CA GLN A 127 11.09 -23.98 15.70
C GLN A 127 11.64 -25.20 14.95
N PRO A 128 11.10 -26.42 15.15
CA PRO A 128 11.63 -27.63 14.52
C PRO A 128 11.37 -27.70 13.01
N ARG A 129 10.35 -26.98 12.51
CA ARG A 129 9.98 -26.91 11.09
C ARG A 129 9.66 -25.47 10.70
N PRO A 130 10.67 -24.59 10.54
CA PRO A 130 10.44 -23.16 10.39
C PRO A 130 9.97 -22.77 8.99
N VAL A 131 10.20 -23.59 7.96
CA VAL A 131 9.78 -23.32 6.57
C VAL A 131 8.28 -23.63 6.42
N THR A 132 7.44 -22.66 6.80
CA THR A 132 5.99 -22.71 6.67
C THR A 132 5.48 -21.51 5.87
N TYR A 133 4.28 -21.63 5.30
CA TYR A 133 3.62 -20.54 4.60
C TYR A 133 3.35 -19.33 5.51
N ASP A 134 2.97 -19.60 6.76
CA ASP A 134 2.74 -18.55 7.76
C ASP A 134 4.04 -17.82 8.13
N ASN A 135 5.14 -18.55 8.31
CA ASN A 135 6.43 -17.92 8.59
C ASN A 135 6.98 -17.16 7.37
N ALA A 136 6.70 -17.61 6.14
CA ALA A 136 7.04 -16.83 4.95
C ALA A 136 6.31 -15.48 4.93
N ALA A 137 5.01 -15.48 5.24
CA ALA A 137 4.22 -14.25 5.34
C ALA A 137 4.69 -13.34 6.49
N ARG A 138 5.01 -13.90 7.66
CA ARG A 138 5.57 -13.15 8.80
C ARG A 138 6.91 -12.48 8.44
N ALA A 139 7.79 -13.20 7.75
CA ALA A 139 9.07 -12.65 7.31
C ALA A 139 8.86 -11.51 6.31
N ILE A 140 8.03 -11.70 5.27
CA ILE A 140 7.70 -10.63 4.30
C ILE A 140 7.16 -9.40 5.03
N ALA A 141 6.19 -9.59 5.93
CA ALA A 141 5.61 -8.49 6.70
C ALA A 141 6.66 -7.77 7.56
N ALA A 142 7.62 -8.49 8.17
CA ALA A 142 8.71 -7.88 8.93
C ALA A 142 9.59 -6.97 8.06
N PHE A 143 9.90 -7.40 6.83
CA PHE A 143 10.59 -6.56 5.86
C PHE A 143 9.75 -5.34 5.46
N GLU A 144 8.48 -5.52 5.15
CA GLU A 144 7.60 -4.41 4.78
C GLU A 144 7.48 -3.36 5.89
N ARG A 145 7.54 -3.79 7.16
CA ARG A 145 7.57 -2.87 8.31
C ARG A 145 8.86 -2.05 8.42
N THR A 146 9.95 -2.45 7.74
CA THR A 146 11.15 -1.61 7.62
C THR A 146 11.03 -0.55 6.52
N LEU A 147 10.03 -0.64 5.63
CA LEU A 147 9.84 0.27 4.49
C LEU A 147 9.18 1.58 4.90
N ILE A 148 9.83 2.29 5.84
CA ILE A 148 9.40 3.59 6.35
C ILE A 148 10.01 4.69 5.48
N SER A 149 9.22 5.68 5.11
CA SER A 149 9.65 6.75 4.21
C SER A 149 9.40 8.14 4.83
N PRO A 150 10.33 8.65 5.66
CA PRO A 150 10.20 9.96 6.30
C PRO A 150 10.16 11.11 5.28
N ALA A 151 9.30 12.10 5.54
CA ALA A 151 9.01 13.22 4.67
C ALA A 151 9.18 14.57 5.39
N PRO A 152 9.29 15.70 4.67
CA PRO A 152 9.39 17.03 5.27
C PRO A 152 8.25 17.34 6.25
N PHE A 153 7.05 16.82 5.97
CA PHE A 153 5.91 16.98 6.87
C PHE A 153 6.13 16.36 8.25
N ASP A 154 6.91 15.28 8.38
CA ASP A 154 7.24 14.69 9.68
C ASP A 154 8.07 15.63 10.55
N ARG A 155 9.04 16.34 9.96
CA ARG A 155 9.83 17.36 10.68
C ARG A 155 8.99 18.57 11.04
N TYR A 156 8.10 18.99 10.14
CA TYR A 156 7.15 20.07 10.42
C TYR A 156 6.29 19.76 11.65
N LEU A 157 5.75 18.54 11.75
CA LEU A 157 4.97 18.09 12.91
C LEU A 157 5.80 17.98 14.21
N LYS A 158 7.13 17.80 14.10
CA LYS A 158 8.06 17.80 15.24
C LYS A 158 8.50 19.20 15.69
N GLY A 159 7.92 20.26 15.11
CA GLY A 159 8.20 21.64 15.51
C GLY A 159 9.26 22.34 14.67
N GLU A 160 9.59 21.83 13.47
CA GLU A 160 10.48 22.51 12.52
C GLU A 160 9.68 23.24 11.43
N PRO A 161 9.20 24.49 11.65
CA PRO A 161 8.31 25.17 10.71
C PRO A 161 8.94 25.41 9.33
N GLY A 162 10.26 25.48 9.27
CA GLY A 162 11.05 25.63 8.04
C GLY A 162 11.10 24.37 7.17
N ALA A 163 10.65 23.22 7.66
CA ALA A 163 10.59 21.99 6.87
C ALA A 163 9.54 22.07 5.74
N LEU A 164 8.55 22.96 5.85
CA LEU A 164 7.63 23.29 4.77
C LEU A 164 7.92 24.68 4.20
N SER A 165 7.75 24.83 2.89
CA SER A 165 7.70 26.14 2.25
C SER A 165 6.39 26.88 2.58
N ALA A 166 6.34 28.19 2.31
CA ALA A 166 5.11 28.96 2.46
C ALA A 166 3.95 28.41 1.61
N GLY A 167 4.25 27.97 0.38
CA GLY A 167 3.26 27.34 -0.51
C GLY A 167 2.75 26.01 0.04
N GLN A 168 3.63 25.18 0.60
CA GLN A 168 3.24 23.91 1.25
C GLN A 168 2.35 24.14 2.47
N ARG A 169 2.65 25.14 3.31
CA ARG A 169 1.78 25.51 4.44
C ARG A 169 0.43 26.05 4.00
N LYS A 170 0.38 26.84 2.90
CA LYS A 170 -0.88 27.28 2.29
C LYS A 170 -1.70 26.08 1.81
N GLY A 171 -1.06 25.13 1.15
CA GLY A 171 -1.66 23.87 0.72
C GLY A 171 -2.22 23.04 1.87
N LEU A 172 -1.48 22.94 2.98
CA LEU A 172 -1.90 22.24 4.19
C LEU A 172 -3.15 22.90 4.78
N SER A 173 -3.14 24.23 4.92
CA SER A 173 -4.29 25.00 5.40
C SER A 173 -5.52 24.77 4.52
N ARG A 174 -5.35 24.78 3.19
CA ARG A 174 -6.44 24.46 2.25
C ARG A 174 -6.95 23.02 2.44
N PHE A 175 -6.05 22.04 2.49
CA PHE A 175 -6.42 20.63 2.69
C PHE A 175 -7.24 20.44 3.97
N MET A 176 -6.86 21.10 5.06
CA MET A 176 -7.60 21.09 6.32
C MET A 176 -8.96 21.78 6.20
N ASN A 177 -8.99 23.02 5.69
CA ASN A 177 -10.21 23.84 5.64
C ASN A 177 -11.23 23.37 4.62
N THR A 178 -10.80 22.68 3.55
CA THR A 178 -11.70 22.01 2.61
C THR A 178 -12.38 20.81 3.27
N GLY A 179 -11.80 20.22 4.32
CA GLY A 179 -12.39 19.08 5.05
C GLY A 179 -11.76 17.73 4.71
N CYS A 180 -10.65 17.69 3.97
CA CYS A 180 -10.00 16.42 3.60
C CYS A 180 -9.56 15.62 4.84
N ILE A 181 -9.23 16.30 5.93
CA ILE A 181 -8.80 15.71 7.21
C ILE A 181 -9.86 14.86 7.92
N GLN A 182 -11.14 14.95 7.54
CA GLN A 182 -12.18 14.10 8.11
C GLN A 182 -11.90 12.62 7.83
N CYS A 183 -11.30 12.32 6.67
CA CYS A 183 -10.94 10.97 6.26
C CYS A 183 -9.42 10.76 6.24
N HIS A 184 -8.67 11.79 5.83
CA HIS A 184 -7.22 11.72 5.63
C HIS A 184 -6.46 12.37 6.78
N ASN A 185 -6.31 11.64 7.88
CA ASN A 185 -5.64 12.07 9.10
C ASN A 185 -4.66 10.99 9.63
N GLY A 186 -4.08 11.23 10.81
CA GLY A 186 -3.12 10.32 11.44
C GLY A 186 -1.76 10.29 10.75
N VAL A 187 -0.93 9.32 11.15
CA VAL A 187 0.47 9.17 10.71
C VAL A 187 0.60 9.02 9.20
N LEU A 188 -0.41 8.44 8.54
CA LEU A 188 -0.42 8.15 7.11
C LEU A 188 -1.21 9.15 6.27
N VAL A 189 -1.87 10.13 6.92
CA VAL A 189 -2.81 11.05 6.26
C VAL A 189 -3.86 10.24 5.47
N GLY A 190 -4.49 9.28 6.16
CA GLY A 190 -5.35 8.22 5.62
C GLY A 190 -5.02 6.85 6.21
N GLY A 191 -5.57 5.78 5.64
CA GLY A 191 -5.22 4.39 6.00
C GLY A 191 -5.95 3.79 7.21
N GLY A 192 -6.66 4.59 8.02
CA GLY A 192 -7.34 4.12 9.24
C GLY A 192 -8.88 4.06 9.19
N LEU A 193 -9.48 4.35 8.02
CA LEU A 193 -10.94 4.42 7.88
C LEU A 193 -11.40 3.65 6.64
N LEU A 194 -12.57 3.02 6.76
CA LEU A 194 -13.36 2.52 5.64
C LEU A 194 -14.47 3.55 5.37
N GLU A 195 -14.55 4.07 4.15
CA GLU A 195 -15.51 5.12 3.80
C GLU A 195 -16.12 4.88 2.42
N ARG A 196 -17.36 5.33 2.23
CA ARG A 196 -18.03 5.28 0.94
C ARG A 196 -17.33 6.21 -0.04
N LEU A 197 -16.94 5.68 -1.21
CA LEU A 197 -16.46 6.51 -2.31
C LEU A 197 -17.66 7.13 -3.03
N GLY A 198 -17.81 8.45 -2.89
CA GLY A 198 -18.89 9.21 -3.47
C GLY A 198 -20.07 9.42 -2.52
N ILE A 199 -19.80 9.98 -1.34
CA ILE A 199 -20.81 10.32 -0.33
C ILE A 199 -21.85 11.29 -0.91
N HIS A 200 -21.40 12.33 -1.62
CA HIS A 200 -22.28 13.34 -2.20
C HIS A 200 -22.56 13.08 -3.69
N HIS A 201 -21.51 12.73 -4.45
CA HIS A 201 -21.63 12.41 -5.87
C HIS A 201 -21.00 11.06 -6.15
N PRO A 202 -21.64 10.18 -6.95
CA PRO A 202 -21.12 8.84 -7.15
C PRO A 202 -19.88 8.82 -8.03
N TYR A 203 -18.93 7.94 -7.71
CA TYR A 203 -17.84 7.63 -8.62
C TYR A 203 -18.38 6.95 -9.89
N ARG A 204 -17.84 7.35 -11.05
CA ARG A 204 -18.35 6.92 -12.36
C ARG A 204 -18.22 5.42 -12.59
N ASN A 205 -17.09 4.82 -12.20
CA ASN A 205 -16.91 3.39 -12.30
C ASN A 205 -17.53 2.69 -11.09
N ARG A 206 -18.60 1.93 -11.32
CA ARG A 206 -19.31 1.17 -10.28
C ARG A 206 -19.09 -0.34 -10.39
N ALA A 207 -18.13 -0.79 -11.20
CA ALA A 207 -17.87 -2.22 -11.37
C ALA A 207 -17.30 -2.86 -10.09
N ASP A 208 -16.42 -2.15 -9.39
CA ASP A 208 -15.91 -2.54 -8.09
C ASP A 208 -16.90 -2.12 -6.99
N GLN A 209 -17.33 -3.09 -6.18
CA GLN A 209 -18.31 -2.84 -5.13
C GLN A 209 -17.66 -2.63 -3.75
N GLY A 210 -16.32 -2.62 -3.66
CA GLY A 210 -15.60 -2.39 -2.42
C GLY A 210 -15.84 -3.50 -1.40
N LEU A 211 -16.07 -3.11 -0.14
CA LEU A 211 -16.32 -3.99 1.00
C LEU A 211 -17.50 -4.95 0.80
N TYR A 212 -18.52 -4.56 0.01
CA TYR A 212 -19.65 -5.43 -0.33
C TYR A 212 -19.21 -6.78 -0.95
N GLU A 213 -18.09 -6.82 -1.70
CA GLU A 213 -17.62 -8.07 -2.29
C GLU A 213 -17.26 -9.13 -1.24
N LEU A 214 -16.89 -8.70 -0.04
CA LEU A 214 -16.62 -9.53 1.12
C LEU A 214 -17.89 -9.79 1.94
N THR A 215 -18.62 -8.74 2.31
CA THR A 215 -19.69 -8.84 3.33
C THR A 215 -21.05 -9.20 2.77
N ARG A 216 -21.29 -8.94 1.48
CA ARG A 216 -22.58 -9.06 0.78
C ARG A 216 -23.72 -8.20 1.36
N ARG A 217 -23.40 -7.25 2.25
CA ARG A 217 -24.36 -6.31 2.85
C ARG A 217 -24.49 -5.06 1.99
N ASN A 218 -25.70 -4.72 1.55
CA ASN A 218 -25.89 -3.64 0.57
C ASN A 218 -25.40 -2.27 1.06
N GLU A 219 -25.44 -2.03 2.36
CA GLU A 219 -24.89 -0.85 3.02
C GLU A 219 -23.37 -0.70 2.80
N ASP A 220 -22.64 -1.80 2.58
CA ASP A 220 -21.19 -1.81 2.37
C ASP A 220 -20.77 -1.56 0.91
N ARG A 221 -21.72 -1.32 -0.01
CA ARG A 221 -21.40 -1.05 -1.42
C ARG A 221 -20.58 0.22 -1.57
N TYR A 222 -19.51 0.13 -2.36
CA TYR A 222 -18.61 1.24 -2.65
C TYR A 222 -17.87 1.79 -1.42
N ILE A 223 -17.86 1.04 -0.31
CA ILE A 223 -17.00 1.35 0.83
C ILE A 223 -15.61 0.81 0.53
N PHE A 224 -14.62 1.69 0.64
CA PHE A 224 -13.21 1.38 0.45
C PHE A 224 -12.41 1.90 1.64
N LYS A 225 -11.28 1.27 1.92
CA LYS A 225 -10.31 1.83 2.83
C LYS A 225 -9.76 3.13 2.25
N VAL A 226 -9.86 4.20 3.03
CA VAL A 226 -9.27 5.50 2.71
C VAL A 226 -7.77 5.28 2.49
N PRO A 227 -7.22 5.52 1.30
CA PRO A 227 -5.80 5.27 1.04
C PRO A 227 -4.93 6.26 1.81
N MET A 228 -3.74 5.83 2.20
CA MET A 228 -2.72 6.73 2.71
C MET A 228 -2.24 7.69 1.63
N LEU A 229 -1.86 8.92 2.01
CA LEU A 229 -1.40 9.94 1.07
C LEU A 229 0.13 10.14 1.09
N ARG A 230 0.87 9.37 1.89
CA ARG A 230 2.33 9.33 1.81
C ARG A 230 2.78 8.87 0.43
N ASN A 231 3.73 9.59 -0.15
CA ASN A 231 4.24 9.39 -1.51
C ASN A 231 3.20 9.50 -2.64
N VAL A 232 1.98 10.02 -2.39
CA VAL A 232 0.90 10.04 -3.39
C VAL A 232 1.28 10.77 -4.69
N THR A 233 2.16 11.76 -4.62
CA THR A 233 2.71 12.47 -5.79
C THR A 233 3.51 11.59 -6.75
N ARG A 234 3.89 10.38 -6.31
CA ARG A 234 4.72 9.43 -7.04
C ARG A 234 4.02 8.13 -7.41
N THR A 235 2.76 7.99 -7.03
CA THR A 235 1.98 6.78 -7.22
C THR A 235 0.79 6.96 -8.17
N PRO A 236 0.94 7.58 -9.36
CA PRO A 236 -0.12 7.57 -10.36
C PRO A 236 -0.22 6.19 -11.02
N PRO A 237 -1.37 5.84 -11.59
CA PRO A 237 -2.63 6.58 -11.59
C PRO A 237 -3.44 6.37 -10.28
N TYR A 238 -4.46 7.20 -10.07
CA TYR A 238 -5.19 7.31 -8.80
C TYR A 238 -6.52 6.56 -8.79
N PHE A 239 -7.04 6.36 -7.57
CA PHE A 239 -8.23 5.56 -7.20
C PHE A 239 -8.02 4.05 -7.29
N HIS A 240 -8.96 3.28 -6.73
CA HIS A 240 -8.90 1.82 -6.63
C HIS A 240 -8.75 1.12 -7.99
N ASP A 241 -9.15 1.77 -9.09
CA ASP A 241 -9.11 1.23 -10.45
C ASP A 241 -8.07 1.92 -11.35
N GLY A 242 -7.29 2.86 -10.80
CA GLY A 242 -6.23 3.56 -11.50
C GLY A 242 -6.69 4.34 -12.74
N ARG A 243 -7.93 4.85 -12.75
CA ARG A 243 -8.48 5.55 -13.93
C ARG A 243 -8.22 7.05 -13.99
N VAL A 244 -7.73 7.66 -12.92
CA VAL A 244 -7.44 9.10 -12.89
C VAL A 244 -5.95 9.33 -13.05
N ALA A 245 -5.55 10.07 -14.09
CA ALA A 245 -4.16 10.15 -14.50
C ALA A 245 -3.33 11.14 -13.67
N THR A 246 -3.92 12.26 -13.23
CA THR A 246 -3.18 13.35 -12.57
C THR A 246 -3.66 13.61 -11.16
N LEU A 247 -2.74 14.05 -10.29
CA LEU A 247 -3.05 14.33 -8.89
C LEU A 247 -4.06 15.46 -8.76
N SER A 248 -3.93 16.52 -9.58
CA SER A 248 -4.87 17.63 -9.58
C SER A 248 -6.29 17.19 -9.95
N GLN A 249 -6.45 16.28 -10.92
CA GLN A 249 -7.75 15.68 -11.24
C GLN A 249 -8.28 14.85 -10.07
N ALA A 250 -7.43 14.07 -9.42
CA ALA A 250 -7.84 13.27 -8.27
C ALA A 250 -8.30 14.15 -7.09
N ILE A 251 -7.59 15.25 -6.80
CA ILE A 251 -7.96 16.21 -5.75
C ILE A 251 -9.30 16.86 -6.04
N ALA A 252 -9.47 17.44 -7.23
CA ALA A 252 -10.72 18.10 -7.62
C ALA A 252 -11.90 17.12 -7.61
N LEU A 253 -11.68 15.91 -8.12
CA LEU A 253 -12.69 14.87 -8.10
C LEU A 253 -13.05 14.44 -6.67
N MET A 254 -12.07 14.26 -5.78
CA MET A 254 -12.34 13.92 -4.38
C MET A 254 -13.13 15.00 -3.65
N ALA A 255 -12.79 16.28 -3.86
CA ALA A 255 -13.54 17.39 -3.27
C ALA A 255 -15.01 17.37 -3.71
N ARG A 256 -15.27 17.12 -5.00
CA ARG A 256 -16.64 16.98 -5.50
C ARG A 256 -17.33 15.75 -4.92
N LEU A 257 -16.74 14.57 -5.06
CA LEU A 257 -17.38 13.29 -4.70
C LEU A 257 -17.68 13.19 -3.20
N GLN A 258 -16.77 13.67 -2.36
CA GLN A 258 -16.83 13.45 -0.91
C GLN A 258 -17.24 14.68 -0.09
N LEU A 259 -17.13 15.89 -0.63
CA LEU A 259 -17.33 17.13 0.13
C LEU A 259 -18.27 18.11 -0.58
N ASP A 260 -18.89 17.71 -1.70
CA ASP A 260 -19.75 18.56 -2.53
C ASP A 260 -19.13 19.93 -2.86
N THR A 261 -17.81 19.93 -3.07
CA THR A 261 -17.01 21.15 -3.23
C THR A 261 -16.31 21.13 -4.58
N GLU A 262 -16.48 22.20 -5.36
CA GLU A 262 -15.74 22.41 -6.60
C GLU A 262 -14.44 23.17 -6.30
N LEU A 263 -13.30 22.56 -6.62
CA LEU A 263 -11.99 23.19 -6.52
C LEU A 263 -11.50 23.60 -7.90
N ASP A 264 -11.08 24.85 -8.05
CA ASP A 264 -10.39 25.28 -9.26
C ASP A 264 -8.97 24.69 -9.37
N GLN A 265 -8.32 24.88 -10.52
CA GLN A 265 -6.97 24.35 -10.76
C GLN A 265 -5.91 24.91 -9.80
N SER A 266 -6.02 26.18 -9.40
CA SER A 266 -5.09 26.81 -8.47
C SER A 266 -5.24 26.21 -7.08
N GLN A 267 -6.49 26.03 -6.63
CA GLN A 267 -6.81 25.42 -5.35
C GLN A 267 -6.37 23.95 -5.28
N ALA A 268 -6.57 23.19 -6.35
CA ALA A 268 -6.07 21.82 -6.45
C ALA A 268 -4.53 21.77 -6.45
N ALA A 269 -3.87 22.73 -7.11
CA ALA A 269 -2.41 22.85 -7.12
C ALA A 269 -1.84 23.22 -5.75
N GLU A 270 -2.52 24.06 -4.97
CA GLU A 270 -2.14 24.36 -3.58
C GLU A 270 -2.13 23.10 -2.73
N ILE A 271 -3.19 22.29 -2.78
CA ILE A 271 -3.27 21.00 -2.07
C ILE A 271 -2.17 20.06 -2.58
N ALA A 272 -1.97 19.94 -3.90
CA ALA A 272 -0.90 19.12 -4.46
C ALA A 272 0.49 19.56 -3.96
N GLY A 273 0.70 20.86 -3.76
CA GLY A 273 1.91 21.41 -3.14
C GLY A 273 2.14 20.85 -1.73
N PHE A 274 1.10 20.79 -0.90
CA PHE A 274 1.18 20.12 0.41
C PHE A 274 1.44 18.62 0.27
N LEU A 275 0.73 17.91 -0.61
CA LEU A 275 0.92 16.47 -0.79
C LEU A 275 2.36 16.12 -1.23
N LYS A 276 3.05 17.03 -1.93
CA LYS A 276 4.49 16.88 -2.23
C LYS A 276 5.36 16.87 -0.98
N ALA A 277 4.94 17.50 0.12
CA ALA A 277 5.63 17.42 1.41
C ALA A 277 5.42 16.09 2.16
N LEU A 278 4.54 15.21 1.65
CA LEU A 278 4.36 13.83 2.13
C LEU A 278 5.22 12.83 1.34
N GLU A 279 5.95 13.31 0.33
CA GLU A 279 6.91 12.50 -0.42
C GLU A 279 8.20 12.34 0.39
N SER A 280 8.70 11.11 0.44
CA SER A 280 9.94 10.81 1.14
C SER A 280 11.14 11.55 0.53
N GLU A 281 11.98 12.14 1.39
CA GLU A 281 13.28 12.70 0.97
C GLU A 281 14.35 11.61 0.76
N THR A 282 14.10 10.43 1.33
CA THR A 282 15.02 9.28 1.26
C THR A 282 14.38 8.15 0.47
N HIS A 283 15.15 7.54 -0.42
CA HIS A 283 14.74 6.31 -1.08
C HIS A 283 15.21 5.12 -0.23
N PRO A 284 14.34 4.13 0.07
CA PRO A 284 14.69 2.99 0.91
C PRO A 284 15.78 2.05 0.34
N GLU A 285 16.36 2.35 -0.83
CA GLU A 285 17.49 1.61 -1.41
C GLU A 285 18.72 2.51 -1.73
N ARG A 286 18.94 3.58 -0.95
CA ARG A 286 20.26 4.24 -0.89
C ARG A 286 20.98 3.90 0.41
#